data_AF-A0A7U8K9Z3-F1
#
_entry.id   AF-A0A7U8K9Z3-F1
#
_cell.length_a   1.000
_cell.length_b   1.000
_cell.length_c   1.000
_cell.angle_alpha   90.00
_cell.angle_beta   90.00
_cell.angle_gamma   90.00
#
_symmetry.space_group_name_H-M   'P 1'
#
loop_
_entity.id
_entity.type
_entity.pdbx_description
1 polymer ?
#
loop_
_entity_poly.entity_id
_entity_poly.type
_entity_poly.pdbx_seq_one_letter_code
_entity_poly.pdbx_strand_id
1 'polypeptide(L)'
;MAYETEALFREDSYLSTAEGTVLAIAGNGGIILDRTNFYATSGGQPGDTGFFERADGSRIEIATTVTGETKNEIVHMPAQGQQMPDVGEKLVLHITVRSEQGAPVPGHLYIARRR
;
A
#
# COMPACT_ATOMS: atom_id res chain seq x y z
N MET A 1 -4.84 20.63 0.28
CA MET A 1 -4.86 20.19 -1.14
C MET A 1 -5.09 18.70 -1.05
N ALA A 2 -6.20 18.19 -1.56
CA ALA A 2 -6.47 16.76 -1.55
C ALA A 2 -5.63 16.10 -2.64
N TYR A 3 -4.89 15.05 -2.29
CA TYR A 3 -4.16 14.24 -3.27
C TYR A 3 -5.07 13.10 -3.74
N GLU A 4 -5.06 12.84 -5.04
CA GLU A 4 -5.80 11.74 -5.63
C GLU A 4 -4.89 10.53 -5.81
N THR A 5 -5.24 9.41 -5.17
CA THR A 5 -4.52 8.14 -5.28
C THR A 5 -5.33 7.17 -6.14
N GLU A 6 -4.71 6.60 -7.15
CA GLU A 6 -5.29 5.57 -8.01
C GLU A 6 -5.35 4.22 -7.28
N ALA A 7 -6.57 3.72 -7.09
CA ALA A 7 -6.85 2.48 -6.38
C ALA A 7 -6.75 1.25 -7.32
N LEU A 8 -5.55 0.68 -7.45
CA LEU A 8 -5.27 -0.45 -8.35
C LEU A 8 -6.04 -1.72 -7.97
N PHE A 9 -6.41 -1.88 -6.70
CA PHE A 9 -7.22 -3.00 -6.22
C PHE A 9 -8.62 -3.06 -6.86
N ARG A 10 -9.09 -1.97 -7.48
CA ARG A 10 -10.36 -1.96 -8.23
C ARG A 10 -10.26 -2.66 -9.58
N GLU A 11 -9.07 -2.68 -10.16
CA GLU A 11 -8.80 -3.32 -11.45
C GLU A 11 -8.38 -4.79 -11.27
N ASP A 12 -7.56 -5.07 -10.26
CA ASP A 12 -7.15 -6.43 -9.89
C ASP A 12 -7.11 -6.59 -8.37
N SER A 13 -8.11 -7.29 -7.84
CA SER A 13 -8.24 -7.55 -6.40
C SER A 13 -7.23 -8.59 -5.86
N TYR A 14 -6.50 -9.29 -6.74
CA TYR A 14 -5.47 -10.26 -6.34
C TYR A 14 -4.06 -9.66 -6.38
N LEU A 15 -3.95 -8.37 -6.67
CA LEU A 15 -2.68 -7.69 -6.88
C LEU A 15 -1.96 -7.48 -5.54
N SER A 16 -1.16 -8.47 -5.15
CA SER A 16 -0.43 -8.45 -3.87
C SER A 16 0.78 -7.53 -3.85
N THR A 17 1.23 -7.08 -5.03
CA THR A 17 2.40 -6.22 -5.19
C THR A 17 2.16 -5.20 -6.30
N ALA A 18 2.42 -3.93 -6.00
CA ALA A 18 2.28 -2.81 -6.95
C ALA A 18 3.48 -1.87 -6.85
N GLU A 19 3.62 -0.94 -7.78
CA GLU A 19 4.59 0.15 -7.68
C GLU A 19 3.82 1.47 -7.49
N GLY A 20 4.29 2.32 -6.58
CA GLY A 20 3.72 3.64 -6.31
C GLY A 20 4.81 4.68 -6.10
N THR A 21 4.51 5.92 -6.49
CA THR A 21 5.39 7.08 -6.31
C THR A 21 4.85 7.94 -5.18
N VAL A 22 5.72 8.36 -4.26
CA VAL A 22 5.34 9.23 -3.15
C VAL A 22 4.97 10.61 -3.67
N LEU A 23 3.71 11.00 -3.48
CA LEU A 23 3.23 12.34 -3.81
C LEU A 23 3.49 13.33 -2.68
N ALA A 24 3.28 12.89 -1.43
CA ALA A 24 3.40 13.74 -0.27
C ALA A 24 3.50 12.90 1.02
N ILE A 25 3.98 13.54 2.08
CA ILE A 25 3.92 13.02 3.45
C ILE A 25 2.97 13.93 4.23
N ALA A 26 1.91 13.36 4.77
CA ALA A 26 0.97 14.04 5.64
C ALA A 26 1.65 14.43 6.96
N GLY A 27 1.17 15.51 7.60
CA GLY A 27 1.79 16.04 8.82
C GLY A 27 1.77 15.08 10.04
N ASN A 28 0.96 14.03 9.98
CA ASN A 28 0.92 12.94 10.96
C ASN A 28 1.91 11.79 10.67
N GLY A 29 2.77 11.93 9.64
CA GLY A 29 3.70 10.90 9.19
C GLY A 29 3.09 9.88 8.21
N GLY A 30 1.91 10.15 7.68
CA GLY A 30 1.27 9.29 6.68
C GLY A 30 1.84 9.50 5.27
N ILE A 31 2.07 8.43 4.53
CA ILE A 31 2.65 8.46 3.18
C ILE A 31 1.52 8.41 2.15
N ILE A 32 1.51 9.37 1.22
CA ILE A 32 0.53 9.46 0.15
C ILE A 32 1.20 9.10 -1.17
N LEU A 33 0.58 8.20 -1.93
CA LEU A 33 1.10 7.69 -3.20
C LEU A 33 0.22 8.12 -4.37
N ASP A 34 0.78 8.10 -5.59
CA ASP A 34 0.03 8.31 -6.84
C ASP A 34 -0.94 7.16 -7.11
N ARG A 35 -0.55 5.94 -6.76
CA ARG A 35 -1.34 4.72 -6.89
C ARG A 35 -1.02 3.74 -5.77
N THR A 36 -1.97 2.88 -5.41
CA THR A 36 -1.77 1.86 -4.40
C THR A 36 -2.68 0.66 -4.57
N ASN A 37 -2.19 -0.52 -4.21
CA ASN A 37 -2.97 -1.74 -4.05
C ASN A 37 -3.48 -1.96 -2.61
N PHE A 38 -3.12 -1.07 -1.67
CA PHE A 38 -3.60 -1.14 -0.29
C PHE A 38 -5.03 -0.62 -0.16
N TYR A 39 -5.87 -1.36 0.56
CA TYR A 39 -7.18 -0.86 0.95
C TYR A 39 -7.08 0.04 2.19
N ALA A 40 -7.49 1.29 2.05
CA ALA A 40 -7.65 2.19 3.19
C ALA A 40 -8.82 1.78 4.09
N THR A 41 -8.69 1.99 5.41
CA THR A 41 -9.80 1.81 6.36
C THR A 41 -11.06 2.51 5.84
N SER A 42 -12.15 1.75 5.76
CA SER A 42 -13.46 2.24 5.34
C SER A 42 -14.54 1.58 6.20
N GLY A 43 -15.56 2.34 6.61
CA GLY A 43 -16.72 1.80 7.32
C GLY A 43 -16.44 1.12 8.67
N GLY A 44 -15.32 1.45 9.33
CA GLY A 44 -14.91 0.84 10.60
C GLY A 44 -14.09 -0.45 10.47
N GLN A 45 -13.73 -0.86 9.25
CA GLN A 45 -12.82 -1.99 9.03
C GLN A 45 -11.35 -1.54 9.11
N PRO A 46 -10.46 -2.36 9.70
CA PRO A 46 -9.03 -2.12 9.66
C PRO A 46 -8.56 -2.14 8.20
N GLY A 47 -7.71 -1.18 7.83
CA GLY A 47 -7.11 -1.11 6.52
C GLY A 47 -6.05 -2.18 6.34
N ASP A 48 -5.59 -2.33 5.10
CA ASP A 48 -4.52 -3.27 4.81
C ASP A 48 -3.21 -2.85 5.46
N THR A 49 -2.43 -3.88 5.80
CA THR A 49 -1.11 -3.77 6.40
C THR A 49 -0.10 -4.43 5.49
N GLY A 50 1.17 -4.05 5.58
CA GLY A 50 2.17 -4.53 4.63
C GLY A 50 3.49 -3.82 4.81
N PHE A 51 4.26 -3.72 3.74
CA PHE A 51 5.50 -2.96 3.73
C PHE A 51 5.76 -2.36 2.34
N PHE A 52 6.51 -1.28 2.31
CA PHE A 52 7.06 -0.70 1.09
C PHE A 52 8.53 -1.09 0.97
N GLU A 53 8.93 -1.56 -0.20
CA GLU A 53 10.32 -1.82 -0.54
C GLU A 53 10.86 -0.68 -1.39
N ARG A 54 12.01 -0.15 -0.98
CA ARG A 54 12.72 0.92 -1.66
C ARG A 54 13.68 0.37 -2.69
N ALA A 55 14.10 1.21 -3.63
CA ALA A 55 15.08 0.84 -4.64
C ALA A 55 16.47 0.48 -4.05
N ASP A 56 16.77 0.93 -2.84
CA ASP A 56 18.00 0.56 -2.10
C ASP A 56 17.89 -0.80 -1.38
N GLY A 57 16.73 -1.46 -1.44
CA GLY A 57 16.42 -2.72 -0.76
C GLY A 57 15.99 -2.57 0.70
N SER A 58 15.93 -1.34 1.22
CA SER A 58 15.35 -1.07 2.54
C SER A 58 13.82 -1.17 2.51
N ARG A 59 13.22 -1.38 3.67
CA ARG A 59 11.79 -1.64 3.81
C ARG A 59 11.17 -0.71 4.84
N ILE A 60 9.98 -0.24 4.55
CA ILE A 60 9.16 0.62 5.40
C ILE A 60 7.93 -0.17 5.79
N GLU A 61 7.86 -0.62 7.04
CA GLU A 61 6.67 -1.35 7.51
C GLU A 61 5.46 -0.41 7.61
N ILE A 62 4.33 -0.83 7.04
CA ILE A 62 3.06 -0.10 7.07
C ILE A 62 2.16 -0.75 8.10
N ALA A 63 1.92 -0.02 9.19
CA ALA A 63 1.12 -0.48 10.31
C ALA A 63 -0.38 -0.47 10.00
N THR A 64 -0.86 0.48 9.21
CA THR A 64 -2.26 0.56 8.74
C THR A 64 -2.37 1.54 7.58
N THR A 65 -3.39 1.39 6.75
CA THR A 65 -3.71 2.33 5.67
C THR A 65 -5.05 2.97 5.96
N VAL A 66 -5.15 4.29 5.93
CA VAL A 66 -6.37 5.04 6.28
C VAL A 66 -6.81 5.95 5.14
N THR A 67 -8.11 6.23 5.08
CA THR A 67 -8.66 7.22 4.15
C THR A 67 -8.39 8.61 4.73
N GLY A 68 -7.84 9.51 3.92
CA GLY A 68 -7.55 10.89 4.29
C GLY A 68 -8.78 11.78 4.31
N GLU A 69 -8.62 13.07 3.97
CA GLU A 69 -9.73 14.04 3.96
C GLU A 69 -10.77 13.74 2.88
N THR A 70 -10.35 13.07 1.81
CA THR A 70 -11.23 12.68 0.69
C THR A 70 -11.22 11.17 0.48
N LYS A 71 -12.29 10.63 -0.13
CA LYS A 71 -12.41 9.19 -0.41
C LYS A 71 -11.33 8.64 -1.35
N ASN A 72 -10.64 9.51 -2.09
CA ASN A 72 -9.58 9.14 -3.01
C ASN A 72 -8.19 9.39 -2.42
N GLU A 73 -8.11 9.97 -1.23
CA GLU A 73 -6.83 10.19 -0.54
C GLU A 73 -6.54 8.97 0.33
N ILE A 74 -5.51 8.20 -0.05
CA ILE A 74 -5.10 7.01 0.67
C ILE A 74 -3.79 7.31 1.40
N VAL A 75 -3.85 7.26 2.73
CA VAL A 75 -2.75 7.61 3.62
C VAL A 75 -2.21 6.33 4.25
N HIS A 76 -0.98 5.98 3.95
CA HIS A 76 -0.31 4.79 4.45
C HIS A 76 0.47 5.16 5.71
N MET A 77 0.09 4.61 6.86
CA MET A 77 0.71 4.92 8.13
C MET A 77 1.86 3.94 8.38
N PRO A 78 3.12 4.39 8.30
CA PRO A 78 4.25 3.55 8.64
C PRO A 78 4.27 3.23 10.14
N ALA A 79 4.89 2.10 10.49
CA ALA A 79 5.15 1.74 11.87
C ALA A 79 6.11 2.76 12.54
N GLN A 80 6.11 2.78 13.87
CA GLN A 80 6.95 3.72 14.61
C GLN A 80 8.44 3.42 14.39
N GLY A 81 9.24 4.47 14.10
CA GLY A 81 10.69 4.35 13.90
C GLY A 81 11.11 3.93 12.49
N GLN A 82 10.16 3.81 11.56
CA GLN A 82 10.46 3.53 10.15
C GLN A 82 11.06 4.77 9.46
N GLN A 83 11.92 4.52 8.48
CA GLN A 83 12.50 5.60 7.68
C GLN A 83 11.45 6.12 6.70
N MET A 84 11.21 7.43 6.74
CA MET A 84 10.27 8.07 5.83
C MET A 84 10.85 8.13 4.41
N PRO A 85 10.02 7.89 3.38
CA PRO A 85 10.45 8.04 2.01
C PRO A 85 10.51 9.50 1.60
N ASP A 86 11.25 9.82 0.55
CA ASP A 86 11.27 11.16 -0.03
C ASP A 86 10.09 11.36 -0.98
N VAL A 87 9.61 12.60 -1.08
CA VAL A 87 8.58 12.94 -2.08
C VAL A 87 9.17 12.78 -3.48
N GLY A 88 8.46 12.05 -4.34
CA GLY A 88 8.91 11.64 -5.68
C GLY A 88 9.65 10.31 -5.71
N GLU A 89 9.88 9.66 -4.55
CA GLU A 89 10.51 8.35 -4.48
C GLU A 89 9.55 7.25 -4.98
N LYS A 90 10.09 6.29 -5.74
CA LYS A 90 9.35 5.10 -6.17
C LYS A 90 9.52 3.98 -5.17
N LEU A 91 8.40 3.40 -4.77
CA LEU A 91 8.31 2.33 -3.78
C LEU A 91 7.54 1.16 -4.38
N VAL A 92 7.99 -0.06 -4.06
CA VAL A 92 7.27 -1.29 -4.35
C VAL A 92 6.40 -1.62 -3.14
N LEU A 93 5.10 -1.69 -3.35
CA LEU A 93 4.06 -1.85 -2.34
C LEU A 93 3.75 -3.33 -2.18
N HIS A 94 3.96 -3.89 -0.99
CA HIS A 94 3.64 -5.29 -0.69
C HIS A 94 2.56 -5.38 0.38
N ILE A 95 1.37 -5.87 0.00
CA ILE A 95 0.29 -6.09 0.97
C ILE A 95 0.50 -7.43 1.69
N THR A 96 0.33 -7.41 3.00
CA THR A 96 0.26 -8.62 3.81
C THR A 96 -1.19 -9.07 3.88
N VAL A 97 -1.57 -9.98 2.99
CA VAL A 97 -2.87 -10.65 3.07
C VAL A 97 -2.87 -11.60 4.28
N ARG A 98 -3.68 -11.31 5.30
CA ARG A 98 -3.92 -12.29 6.38
C ARG A 98 -4.73 -13.43 5.77
N SER A 99 -4.09 -14.57 5.55
CA SER A 99 -4.81 -15.80 5.23
C SER A 99 -5.67 -16.19 6.44
N GLU A 100 -6.92 -15.79 6.47
CA GLU A 100 -7.92 -16.57 7.20
C GLU A 100 -8.09 -17.87 6.42
N GLN A 101 -7.41 -18.91 6.90
CA GLN A 101 -7.24 -20.24 6.32
C GLN A 101 -6.17 -20.38 5.19
N GLY A 102 -5.02 -20.96 5.56
CA GLY A 102 -4.19 -21.78 4.67
C GLY A 102 -2.98 -21.11 4.01
N ALA A 103 -1.86 -21.03 4.75
CA ALA A 103 -0.44 -20.96 4.35
C ALA A 103 0.00 -20.13 3.10
N PRO A 104 1.02 -19.25 3.22
CA PRO A 104 1.68 -18.69 2.05
C PRO A 104 2.60 -19.73 1.39
N VAL A 105 2.40 -20.01 0.11
CA VAL A 105 3.41 -20.68 -0.75
C VAL A 105 4.28 -19.60 -1.40
N PRO A 106 5.61 -19.57 -1.16
CA PRO A 106 6.48 -18.64 -1.84
C PRO A 106 6.80 -19.16 -3.25
N GLY A 107 6.63 -18.32 -4.28
CA GLY A 107 7.32 -18.47 -5.56
C GLY A 107 6.51 -18.72 -6.83
N HIS A 108 5.18 -18.61 -6.85
CA HIS A 108 4.42 -18.80 -8.11
C HIS A 108 3.80 -17.51 -8.65
N LEU A 109 4.41 -17.03 -9.72
CA LEU A 109 3.87 -16.18 -10.78
C LEU A 109 2.42 -16.57 -11.11
N TYR A 110 1.45 -15.75 -10.72
CA TYR A 110 0.04 -15.99 -11.01
C TYR A 110 -0.33 -15.40 -12.38
N ILE A 111 0.07 -16.08 -13.46
CA ILE A 111 -0.56 -15.90 -14.78
C ILE A 111 -1.72 -16.88 -14.92
N ALA A 112 -2.87 -16.52 -14.34
CA ALA A 112 -4.11 -17.25 -14.59
C ALA A 112 -4.65 -16.91 -15.99
N ARG A 113 -4.11 -17.58 -17.02
CA ARG A 113 -4.71 -17.68 -18.35
C ARG A 113 -6.09 -18.32 -18.21
N ARG A 114 -7.18 -17.57 -18.47
CA ARG A 114 -8.50 -18.17 -18.74
C ARG A 114 -8.60 -18.49 -20.23
N ARG A 115 -8.84 -19.77 -20.54
CA ARG A 115 -9.47 -20.19 -21.79
C ARG A 115 -10.97 -19.96 -21.70
#